data_AF-A0A8H6GNY7-F1
#
_entry.id   AF-A0A8H6GNY7-F1
#
_cell.length_a   1.000
_cell.length_b   1.000
_cell.length_c   1.000
_cell.angle_alpha   90.00
_cell.angle_beta   90.00
_cell.angle_gamma   90.00
#
_symmetry.space_group_name_H-M   'P 1'
#
loop_
_entity.id
_entity.type
_entity.pdbx_description
1 polymer ?
#
loop_
_entity_poly.entity_id
_entity_poly.type
_entity_poly.pdbx_seq_one_letter_code
_entity_poly.pdbx_strand_id
1 'polypeptide(L)'
;MSGFEVAGIVLGSIPIVVSALQCYMNGLGTLQNFRSYKRILKSLILTLKTEHVNLQNICEKLLTGIAPQTRIEEMIRDPFGDLWREEEIFNKLRLRLWSSLQVFDDRVQDMREAIEEMMEKLNVGTDGKAEWTESSSIKKQFKRVTYILQKSNHEEVLTRIRDGVSALQRLAVLNTDLESQRKSRSQGRLNKLVNGMLSGIYQALRSTMTCKCSGLHDVGLRLTPPSRTVIPEDEDEDVIKELQFRLAVSARVTETYP
;
A
#
# COMPACT_ATOMS: atom_id res chain seq x y z
N MET A 1 -7.68 -6.83 -5.81
CA MET A 1 -6.81 -6.75 -4.62
C MET A 1 -6.02 -5.48 -4.75
N SER A 2 -5.97 -4.67 -3.70
CA SER A 2 -5.09 -3.49 -3.72
C SER A 2 -3.62 -3.94 -3.68
N GLY A 3 -2.68 -3.19 -4.24
CA GLY A 3 -1.27 -3.57 -4.11
C GLY A 3 -0.78 -3.58 -2.67
N PHE A 4 -1.46 -2.85 -1.77
CA PHE A 4 -1.20 -2.93 -0.33
C PHE A 4 -1.63 -4.26 0.29
N GLU A 5 -2.79 -4.80 -0.07
CA GLU A 5 -3.19 -6.16 0.31
C GLU A 5 -2.19 -7.19 -0.23
N VAL A 6 -1.73 -7.01 -1.47
CA VAL A 6 -0.71 -7.87 -2.07
C VAL A 6 0.62 -7.78 -1.31
N ALA A 7 0.95 -6.62 -0.73
CA ALA A 7 2.19 -6.44 0.04
C ALA A 7 2.19 -7.31 1.30
N GLY A 8 1.05 -7.41 1.99
CA GLY A 8 0.87 -8.35 3.10
C GLY A 8 1.07 -9.80 2.67
N ILE A 9 0.51 -10.19 1.52
CA ILE A 9 0.67 -11.56 0.98
C ILE A 9 2.13 -11.87 0.65
N VAL A 10 2.82 -10.96 -0.03
CA VAL A 10 4.25 -11.08 -0.35
C VAL A 10 5.05 -11.23 0.94
N LEU A 11 4.77 -10.38 1.94
CA LEU A 11 5.43 -10.40 3.25
C LEU A 11 5.25 -11.75 3.95
N GLY A 12 4.03 -12.29 3.99
CA GLY A 12 3.75 -13.60 4.60
C GLY A 12 4.28 -14.80 3.82
N SER A 13 4.48 -14.67 2.50
CA SER A 13 4.92 -15.76 1.64
C SER A 13 6.43 -15.99 1.65
N ILE A 14 7.25 -14.95 1.88
CA ILE A 14 8.72 -15.11 1.94
C ILE A 14 9.16 -16.08 3.06
N PRO A 15 8.66 -15.98 4.31
CA PRO A 15 8.99 -16.93 5.38
C PRO A 15 8.68 -18.39 5.01
N ILE A 16 7.59 -18.63 4.29
CA ILE A 16 7.19 -19.97 3.82
C ILE A 16 8.27 -20.55 2.89
N VAL A 17 8.70 -19.77 1.89
CA VAL A 17 9.77 -20.15 0.97
C VAL A 17 11.09 -20.39 1.72
N VAL A 18 11.43 -19.52 2.68
CA VAL A 18 12.63 -19.66 3.50
C VAL A 18 12.61 -20.97 4.30
N SER A 19 11.48 -21.31 4.93
CA SER A 19 11.31 -22.57 5.68
C SER A 19 11.47 -23.78 4.76
N ALA A 20 10.88 -23.76 3.57
CA ALA A 20 11.05 -24.84 2.60
C ALA A 20 12.52 -25.04 2.20
N LEU A 21 13.23 -23.96 1.88
CA LEU A 21 14.67 -24.00 1.56
C LEU A 21 15.52 -24.55 2.72
N GLN A 22 15.16 -24.21 3.97
CA GLN A 22 15.83 -24.76 5.16
C GLN A 22 15.59 -26.27 5.32
N CYS A 23 14.37 -26.75 5.07
CA CYS A 23 14.07 -28.18 5.04
C CYS A 23 14.93 -28.91 4.00
N TYR A 24 15.03 -28.37 2.79
CA TYR A 24 15.92 -28.92 1.76
C TYR A 24 17.39 -28.92 2.19
N MET A 25 17.85 -27.86 2.86
CA MET A 25 19.22 -27.76 3.35
C MET A 25 19.56 -28.82 4.42
N ASN A 26 18.58 -29.22 5.24
CA ASN A 26 18.76 -30.20 6.33
C ASN A 26 18.72 -31.66 5.83
N GLY A 27 17.93 -31.95 4.78
CA GLY A 27 17.80 -33.31 4.19
C GLY A 27 18.99 -33.80 3.36
N LEU A 28 20.06 -33.01 3.31
CA LEU A 28 21.11 -33.07 2.30
C LEU A 28 22.32 -33.99 2.61
N GLY A 29 22.37 -34.60 3.80
CA GLY A 29 23.60 -35.21 4.36
C GLY A 29 24.25 -36.34 3.54
N THR A 30 23.64 -36.81 2.44
CA THR A 30 24.08 -37.99 1.69
C THR A 30 24.44 -37.75 0.21
N LEU A 31 24.50 -36.49 -0.28
CA LEU A 31 24.77 -36.22 -1.70
C LEU A 31 26.21 -35.82 -2.03
N GLN A 32 26.72 -36.36 -3.14
CA GLN A 32 28.10 -36.20 -3.64
C GLN A 32 28.50 -34.72 -3.93
N ASN A 33 27.52 -33.84 -4.18
CA ASN A 33 27.70 -32.41 -4.45
C ASN A 33 27.16 -31.50 -3.32
N PHE A 34 26.93 -32.04 -2.13
CA PHE A 34 26.30 -31.35 -0.99
C PHE A 34 26.89 -29.97 -0.68
N ARG A 35 28.23 -29.82 -0.73
CA ARG A 35 28.89 -28.56 -0.35
C ARG A 35 28.51 -27.38 -1.25
N SER A 36 28.44 -27.59 -2.58
CA SER A 36 28.10 -26.51 -3.52
C SER A 36 26.64 -26.08 -3.34
N TYR A 37 25.73 -27.06 -3.24
CA TYR A 37 24.30 -26.79 -3.02
C TYR A 37 24.01 -26.12 -1.69
N LYS A 38 24.71 -26.55 -0.64
CA LYS A 38 24.59 -25.90 0.67
C LYS A 38 24.98 -24.43 0.61
N ARG A 39 25.96 -24.04 -0.21
CA ARG A 39 26.32 -22.62 -0.40
C ARG A 39 25.21 -21.85 -1.12
N ILE A 40 24.71 -22.41 -2.23
CA ILE A 40 23.62 -21.80 -3.01
C ILE A 40 22.40 -21.60 -2.11
N LEU A 41 21.89 -22.66 -1.47
CA LEU A 41 20.74 -22.58 -0.57
C LEU A 41 20.94 -21.59 0.58
N LYS A 42 22.13 -21.57 1.20
CA LYS A 42 22.45 -20.58 2.23
C LYS A 42 22.38 -19.15 1.70
N SER A 43 22.90 -18.90 0.51
CA SER A 43 22.85 -17.60 -0.14
C SER A 43 21.40 -17.18 -0.39
N LEU A 44 20.57 -18.07 -0.97
CA LEU A 44 19.16 -17.81 -1.21
C LEU A 44 18.40 -17.49 0.07
N ILE A 45 18.57 -18.31 1.11
CA ILE A 45 17.92 -18.12 2.41
C ILE A 45 18.32 -16.77 3.00
N LEU A 46 19.61 -16.42 2.95
CA LEU A 46 20.09 -15.16 3.49
C LEU A 46 19.52 -13.97 2.72
N THR A 47 19.55 -13.99 1.39
CA THR A 47 18.98 -12.94 0.55
C THR A 47 17.49 -12.76 0.82
N LEU A 48 16.70 -13.84 0.79
CA LEU A 48 15.26 -13.77 1.04
C LEU A 48 14.93 -13.24 2.44
N LYS A 49 15.71 -13.62 3.47
CA LYS A 49 15.55 -13.06 4.82
C LYS A 49 15.84 -11.56 4.86
N THR A 50 16.89 -11.11 4.17
CA THR A 50 17.22 -9.69 4.06
C THR A 50 16.10 -8.93 3.36
N GLU A 51 15.62 -9.43 2.22
CA GLU A 51 14.53 -8.79 1.47
C GLU A 51 13.21 -8.79 2.25
N HIS A 52 12.92 -9.84 3.03
CA HIS A 52 11.77 -9.87 3.93
C HIS A 52 11.84 -8.78 4.99
N VAL A 53 12.97 -8.63 5.68
CA VAL A 53 13.15 -7.57 6.69
C VAL A 53 13.07 -6.18 6.03
N ASN A 54 13.66 -6.00 4.86
CA ASN A 54 13.54 -4.75 4.11
C ASN A 54 12.08 -4.43 3.77
N LEU A 55 11.31 -5.43 3.31
CA LEU A 55 9.89 -5.25 3.01
C LEU A 55 9.07 -4.90 4.25
N GLN A 56 9.36 -5.51 5.41
CA GLN A 56 8.77 -5.14 6.70
C GLN A 56 9.03 -3.67 7.01
N ASN A 57 10.29 -3.23 6.93
CA ASN A 57 10.69 -1.85 7.18
C ASN A 57 10.03 -0.85 6.21
N ILE A 58 9.86 -1.24 4.94
CA ILE A 58 9.18 -0.43 3.93
C ILE A 58 7.70 -0.26 4.31
N CYS A 59 7.02 -1.35 4.67
CA CYS A 59 5.62 -1.31 5.08
C CYS A 59 5.45 -0.47 6.35
N GLU A 60 6.30 -0.65 7.35
CA GLU A 60 6.31 0.14 8.60
C GLU A 60 6.49 1.63 8.31
N LYS A 61 7.44 1.99 7.45
CA LYS A 61 7.66 3.39 7.03
C LYS A 61 6.44 3.96 6.31
N LEU A 62 5.84 3.19 5.40
CA LEU A 62 4.63 3.59 4.68
C LEU A 62 3.41 3.70 5.58
N LEU A 63 3.34 2.98 6.69
CA LEU A 63 2.23 3.04 7.64
C LEU A 63 2.44 4.07 8.77
N THR A 64 3.67 4.50 9.01
CA THR A 64 3.99 5.47 10.07
C THR A 64 3.23 6.77 9.88
N GLY A 65 2.40 7.15 10.86
CA GLY A 65 1.55 8.35 10.77
C GLY A 65 0.25 8.17 9.98
N ILE A 66 -0.02 6.97 9.46
CA ILE A 66 -1.31 6.56 8.89
C ILE A 66 -2.11 5.74 9.92
N ALA A 67 -1.45 4.77 10.54
CA ALA A 67 -2.00 3.91 11.58
C ALA A 67 -1.27 4.12 12.93
N PRO A 68 -1.93 3.87 14.08
CA PRO A 68 -1.28 3.79 15.38
C PRO A 68 -0.19 2.70 15.42
N GLN A 69 0.88 2.92 16.17
CA GLN A 69 2.04 2.01 16.21
C GLN A 69 1.66 0.58 16.60
N THR A 70 0.74 0.40 17.55
CA THR A 70 0.25 -0.92 17.96
C THR A 70 -0.41 -1.70 16.82
N ARG A 71 -1.11 -1.01 15.92
CA ARG A 71 -1.74 -1.61 14.74
C ARG A 71 -0.71 -1.95 13.67
N ILE A 72 0.32 -1.11 13.51
CA ILE A 72 1.43 -1.39 12.57
C ILE A 72 2.13 -2.68 12.98
N GLU A 73 2.45 -2.85 14.27
CA GLU A 73 3.05 -4.08 14.79
C GLU A 73 2.17 -5.31 14.54
N GLU A 74 0.84 -5.17 14.71
CA GLU A 74 -0.13 -6.23 14.44
C GLU A 74 -0.13 -6.62 12.95
N MET A 75 -0.14 -5.63 12.05
CA MET A 75 -0.09 -5.86 10.61
C MET A 75 1.17 -6.60 10.18
N ILE A 76 2.34 -6.20 10.70
CA ILE A 76 3.62 -6.86 10.38
C ILE A 76 3.66 -8.29 10.97
N ARG A 77 3.01 -8.52 12.11
CA ARG A 77 2.92 -9.85 12.75
C ARG A 77 1.94 -10.77 12.03
N ASP A 78 0.84 -10.24 11.50
CA ASP A 78 -0.16 -10.97 10.72
C ASP A 78 -0.28 -10.40 9.29
N PRO A 79 0.62 -10.81 8.38
CA PRO A 79 0.66 -10.32 6.99
C PRO A 79 -0.57 -10.70 6.14
N PHE A 80 -1.37 -11.66 6.61
CA PHE A 80 -2.60 -12.11 5.92
C PHE A 80 -3.88 -11.60 6.60
N GLY A 81 -3.74 -10.81 7.67
CA GLY A 81 -4.86 -10.30 8.45
C GLY A 81 -5.69 -9.24 7.75
N ASP A 82 -6.90 -9.02 8.24
CA ASP A 82 -7.88 -8.09 7.64
C ASP A 82 -7.41 -6.62 7.67
N LEU A 83 -6.47 -6.28 8.54
CA LEU A 83 -5.86 -4.95 8.62
C LEU A 83 -5.23 -4.50 7.28
N TRP A 84 -4.73 -5.45 6.48
CA TRP A 84 -4.16 -5.17 5.15
C TRP A 84 -5.23 -4.83 4.10
N ARG A 85 -6.50 -5.08 4.41
CA ARG A 85 -7.66 -4.83 3.54
C ARG A 85 -8.48 -3.61 3.97
N GLU A 86 -8.09 -2.94 5.05
CA GLU A 86 -8.84 -1.81 5.56
C GLU A 86 -8.81 -0.62 4.61
N GLU A 87 -10.00 -0.23 4.17
CA GLU A 87 -10.18 0.86 3.22
C GLU A 87 -9.68 2.20 3.77
N GLU A 88 -9.82 2.43 5.08
CA GLU A 88 -9.34 3.67 5.71
C GLU A 88 -7.80 3.79 5.61
N ILE A 89 -7.08 2.70 5.86
CA ILE A 89 -5.61 2.66 5.74
C ILE A 89 -5.20 2.81 4.29
N PHE A 90 -5.88 2.10 3.39
CA PHE A 90 -5.63 2.17 1.95
C PHE A 90 -5.84 3.58 1.39
N ASN A 91 -6.92 4.27 1.77
CA ASN A 91 -7.21 5.63 1.32
C ASN A 91 -6.14 6.63 1.77
N LYS A 92 -5.62 6.49 2.99
CA LYS A 92 -4.49 7.31 3.48
C LYS A 92 -3.19 6.97 2.76
N LEU A 93 -2.94 5.69 2.44
CA LEU A 93 -1.78 5.27 1.65
C LEU A 93 -1.83 5.80 0.22
N ARG A 94 -3.02 5.82 -0.40
CA ARG A 94 -3.24 6.44 -1.72
C ARG A 94 -2.85 7.91 -1.71
N LEU A 95 -3.16 8.65 -0.65
CA LEU A 95 -2.71 10.04 -0.49
C LEU A 95 -1.19 10.16 -0.35
N ARG A 96 -0.57 9.26 0.40
CA ARG A 96 0.89 9.25 0.60
C ARG A 96 1.63 8.92 -0.70
N LEU A 97 1.26 7.82 -1.35
CA LEU A 97 1.86 7.36 -2.60
C LEU A 97 1.52 8.26 -3.77
N TRP A 98 0.38 8.96 -3.73
CA TRP A 98 -0.02 9.96 -4.73
C TRP A 98 -0.01 9.34 -6.13
N SER A 99 0.66 9.96 -7.10
CA SER A 99 0.82 9.45 -8.47
C SER A 99 1.67 8.17 -8.58
N SER A 100 2.32 7.72 -7.50
CA SER A 100 3.12 6.49 -7.50
C SER A 100 2.32 5.24 -7.09
N LEU A 101 1.02 5.36 -6.79
CA LEU A 101 0.21 4.23 -6.33
C LEU A 101 0.22 3.07 -7.33
N GLN A 102 -0.07 3.34 -8.61
CA GLN A 102 -0.09 2.28 -9.63
C GLN A 102 1.27 1.58 -9.76
N VAL A 103 2.36 2.35 -9.76
CA VAL A 103 3.72 1.79 -9.85
C VAL A 103 4.05 0.96 -8.61
N PHE A 104 3.58 1.37 -7.43
CA PHE A 104 3.70 0.55 -6.22
C PHE A 104 2.94 -0.77 -6.39
N ASP A 105 1.69 -0.72 -6.80
CA ASP A 105 0.83 -1.90 -6.99
C ASP A 105 1.44 -2.90 -7.99
N ASP A 106 1.89 -2.41 -9.15
CA ASP A 106 2.54 -3.23 -10.18
C ASP A 106 3.81 -3.92 -9.64
N ARG A 107 4.60 -3.22 -8.82
CA ARG A 107 5.84 -3.77 -8.25
C ARG A 107 5.60 -4.84 -7.21
N VAL A 108 4.61 -4.65 -6.34
CA VAL A 108 4.27 -5.66 -5.35
C VAL A 108 3.65 -6.89 -6.02
N GLN A 109 2.85 -6.69 -7.08
CA GLN A 109 2.30 -7.79 -7.87
C GLN A 109 3.38 -8.59 -8.60
N ASP A 110 4.37 -7.93 -9.22
CA ASP A 110 5.53 -8.59 -9.83
C ASP A 110 6.34 -9.42 -8.80
N MET A 111 6.50 -8.89 -7.58
CA MET A 111 7.13 -9.63 -6.49
C MET A 111 6.31 -10.84 -6.04
N ARG A 112 4.98 -10.73 -5.99
CA ARG A 112 4.09 -11.85 -5.67
C ARG A 112 4.25 -12.97 -6.70
N GLU A 113 4.21 -12.64 -7.98
CA GLU A 113 4.40 -13.60 -9.07
C GLU A 113 5.77 -14.28 -9.00
N ALA A 114 6.83 -13.53 -8.69
CA ALA A 114 8.16 -14.08 -8.48
C ALA A 114 8.19 -15.07 -7.29
N ILE A 115 7.53 -14.76 -6.18
CA ILE A 115 7.45 -15.67 -5.03
C ILE A 115 6.62 -16.92 -5.35
N GLU A 116 5.51 -16.78 -6.06
CA GLU A 116 4.67 -17.90 -6.53
C GLU A 116 5.48 -18.82 -7.46
N GLU A 117 6.23 -18.26 -8.42
CA GLU A 117 7.14 -19.02 -9.30
C GLU A 117 8.21 -19.76 -8.50
N MET A 118 8.73 -19.15 -7.42
CA MET A 118 9.69 -19.82 -6.53
C MET A 118 9.03 -20.97 -5.76
N MET A 119 7.82 -20.79 -5.23
CA MET A 119 7.07 -21.82 -4.53
C MET A 119 6.77 -23.02 -5.44
N GLU A 120 6.36 -22.77 -6.68
CA GLU A 120 6.12 -23.81 -7.70
C GLU A 120 7.40 -24.59 -8.02
N LYS A 121 8.52 -23.88 -8.28
CA LYS A 121 9.83 -24.49 -8.54
C LYS A 121 10.33 -25.36 -7.38
N LEU A 122 10.00 -24.96 -6.16
CA LEU A 122 10.37 -25.67 -4.94
C LEU A 122 9.33 -26.73 -4.52
N ASN A 123 8.22 -26.89 -5.26
CA ASN A 123 7.10 -27.78 -4.95
C ASN A 123 6.63 -27.64 -3.49
N VAL A 124 6.49 -26.40 -3.04
CA VAL A 124 6.06 -26.06 -1.69
C VAL A 124 4.54 -25.98 -1.71
N GLY A 125 3.87 -26.78 -0.86
CA GLY A 125 2.44 -26.65 -0.65
C GLY A 125 2.11 -25.29 -0.04
N THR A 126 0.86 -24.85 -0.16
CA THR A 126 0.39 -23.56 0.41
C THR A 126 0.56 -23.47 1.94
N ASP A 127 0.80 -24.59 2.62
CA ASP A 127 1.05 -24.68 4.07
C ASP A 127 2.54 -24.56 4.44
N GLY A 128 3.41 -24.31 3.46
CA GLY A 128 4.86 -24.24 3.65
C GLY A 128 5.52 -25.56 4.03
N LYS A 129 4.74 -26.64 4.07
CA LYS A 129 5.27 -27.99 4.16
C LYS A 129 5.49 -28.44 2.73
N ALA A 130 6.74 -28.74 2.41
CA ALA A 130 7.00 -29.49 1.21
C ALA A 130 6.38 -30.89 1.43
N GLU A 131 5.60 -31.37 0.47
CA GLU A 131 4.87 -32.65 0.49
C GLU A 131 5.86 -33.84 0.58
N TRP A 132 6.46 -34.04 1.76
CA TRP A 132 7.45 -35.07 2.06
C TRP A 132 6.99 -35.93 3.23
N THR A 133 5.86 -36.62 3.10
CA THR A 133 5.43 -37.61 4.09
C THR A 133 6.16 -38.96 3.97
N GLU A 134 6.92 -39.21 2.89
CA GLU A 134 7.65 -40.48 2.70
C GLU A 134 9.13 -40.34 2.30
N SER A 135 9.99 -41.07 3.02
CA SER A 135 11.45 -41.03 2.98
C SER A 135 12.10 -41.51 1.67
N SER A 136 11.38 -42.29 0.85
CA SER A 136 11.84 -42.76 -0.47
C SER A 136 11.69 -41.70 -1.57
N SER A 137 10.77 -40.75 -1.40
CA SER A 137 10.48 -39.66 -2.34
C SER A 137 11.39 -38.44 -2.14
N ILE A 138 11.89 -38.23 -0.91
CA ILE A 138 12.75 -37.10 -0.54
C ILE A 138 14.00 -37.04 -1.42
N LYS A 139 14.70 -38.16 -1.64
CA LYS A 139 15.93 -38.16 -2.47
C LYS A 139 15.65 -37.83 -3.94
N LYS A 140 14.54 -38.34 -4.50
CA LYS A 140 14.17 -38.11 -5.91
C LYS A 140 13.82 -36.65 -6.13
N GLN A 141 13.03 -36.10 -5.23
CA GLN A 141 12.56 -34.73 -5.37
C GLN A 141 13.59 -33.72 -4.92
N PHE A 142 14.45 -34.07 -3.96
CA PHE A 142 15.67 -33.33 -3.69
C PHE A 142 16.55 -33.22 -4.95
N LYS A 143 16.76 -34.33 -5.68
CA LYS A 143 17.49 -34.29 -6.96
C LYS A 143 16.78 -33.39 -7.99
N ARG A 144 15.44 -33.41 -8.02
CA ARG A 144 14.64 -32.55 -8.91
C ARG A 144 14.80 -31.07 -8.57
N VAL A 145 14.59 -30.67 -7.31
CA VAL A 145 14.76 -29.29 -6.84
C VAL A 145 16.19 -28.83 -7.03
N THR A 146 17.17 -29.69 -6.77
CA THR A 146 18.58 -29.39 -7.03
C THR A 146 18.85 -29.17 -8.50
N TYR A 147 18.31 -30.02 -9.37
CA TYR A 147 18.42 -29.89 -10.81
C TYR A 147 17.74 -28.61 -11.30
N ILE A 148 16.57 -28.27 -10.74
CA ILE A 148 15.87 -27.01 -11.01
C ILE A 148 16.72 -25.85 -10.53
N LEU A 149 17.25 -25.83 -9.32
CA LEU A 149 18.12 -24.75 -8.85
C LEU A 149 19.43 -24.65 -9.66
N GLN A 150 19.96 -25.74 -10.19
CA GLN A 150 21.12 -25.68 -11.09
C GLN A 150 20.81 -25.17 -12.49
N LYS A 151 19.64 -25.54 -13.04
CA LYS A 151 19.26 -25.27 -14.43
C LYS A 151 18.42 -24.01 -14.58
N SER A 152 17.55 -23.75 -13.62
CA SER A 152 16.75 -22.55 -13.55
C SER A 152 17.63 -21.38 -13.16
N ASN A 153 17.38 -20.26 -13.82
CA ASN A 153 17.88 -18.96 -13.43
C ASN A 153 17.13 -18.53 -12.14
N HIS A 154 17.29 -19.27 -11.04
CA HIS A 154 16.75 -18.90 -9.73
C HIS A 154 17.23 -17.50 -9.31
N GLU A 155 18.39 -17.11 -9.83
CA GLU A 155 18.90 -15.74 -9.79
C GLU A 155 17.90 -14.73 -10.37
N GLU A 156 17.19 -15.05 -11.46
CA GLU A 156 16.19 -14.17 -12.07
C GLU A 156 15.04 -13.86 -11.12
N VAL A 157 14.47 -14.89 -10.50
CA VAL A 157 13.37 -14.75 -9.54
C VAL A 157 13.83 -13.93 -8.33
N LEU A 158 15.05 -14.19 -7.82
CA LEU A 158 15.62 -13.41 -6.73
C LEU A 158 15.92 -11.96 -7.13
N THR A 159 16.39 -11.73 -8.36
CA THR A 159 16.63 -10.38 -8.86
C THR A 159 15.33 -9.59 -8.96
N ARG A 160 14.23 -10.20 -9.44
CA ARG A 160 12.90 -9.56 -9.43
C ARG A 160 12.48 -9.15 -8.02
N ILE A 161 12.63 -10.05 -7.03
CA ILE A 161 12.31 -9.74 -5.63
C ILE A 161 13.18 -8.59 -5.10
N ARG A 162 14.50 -8.67 -5.28
CA ARG A 162 15.46 -7.66 -4.78
C ARG A 162 15.25 -6.30 -5.44
N ASP A 163 15.06 -6.29 -6.76
CA ASP A 163 14.87 -5.06 -7.53
C ASP A 163 13.50 -4.44 -7.20
N GLY A 164 12.49 -5.29 -6.97
CA GLY A 164 11.19 -4.92 -6.42
C GLY A 164 11.32 -4.23 -5.05
N VAL A 165 11.93 -4.88 -4.06
CA VAL A 165 12.16 -4.29 -2.73
C VAL A 165 12.94 -2.97 -2.82
N SER A 166 14.00 -2.92 -3.63
CA SER A 166 14.80 -1.71 -3.83
C SER A 166 13.99 -0.57 -4.45
N ALA A 167 13.12 -0.88 -5.42
CA ALA A 167 12.21 0.10 -6.02
C ALA A 167 11.16 0.59 -5.02
N LEU A 168 10.53 -0.32 -4.28
CA LEU A 168 9.56 -0.01 -3.24
C LEU A 168 10.18 0.83 -2.13
N GLN A 169 11.43 0.57 -1.73
CA GLN A 169 12.14 1.39 -0.75
C GLN A 169 12.30 2.83 -1.23
N ARG A 170 12.73 3.03 -2.47
CA ARG A 170 12.87 4.37 -3.07
C ARG A 170 11.52 5.09 -3.13
N LEU A 171 10.47 4.38 -3.55
CA LEU A 171 9.11 4.93 -3.57
C LEU A 171 8.67 5.31 -2.16
N ALA A 172 8.84 4.43 -1.16
CA ALA A 172 8.40 4.70 0.20
C ALA A 172 9.10 5.92 0.81
N VAL A 173 10.42 6.04 0.63
CA VAL A 173 11.19 7.20 1.12
C VAL A 173 10.73 8.49 0.44
N LEU A 174 10.79 8.55 -0.89
CA LEU A 174 10.47 9.77 -1.63
C LEU A 174 9.02 10.23 -1.42
N ASN A 175 8.07 9.29 -1.38
CA ASN A 175 6.66 9.64 -1.20
C ASN A 175 6.36 10.10 0.24
N THR A 176 7.05 9.56 1.24
CA THR A 176 6.94 10.03 2.64
C THR A 176 7.53 11.43 2.79
N ASP A 177 8.71 11.68 2.21
CA ASP A 177 9.39 12.98 2.32
C ASP A 177 8.60 14.10 1.62
N LEU A 178 7.96 13.79 0.49
CA LEU A 178 7.14 14.74 -0.28
C LEU A 178 5.69 14.88 0.23
N GLU A 179 5.29 14.10 1.24
CA GLU A 179 3.89 14.00 1.69
C GLU A 179 3.34 15.36 2.15
N SER A 180 4.10 16.10 2.95
CA SER A 180 3.68 17.41 3.49
C SER A 180 3.40 18.42 2.37
N GLN A 181 4.26 18.46 1.37
CA GLN A 181 4.15 19.33 0.21
C GLN A 181 2.96 18.93 -0.68
N ARG A 182 2.71 17.63 -0.84
CA ARG A 182 1.54 17.11 -1.59
C ARG A 182 0.23 17.45 -0.89
N LYS A 183 0.15 17.28 0.43
CA LYS A 183 -1.02 17.70 1.22
C LYS A 183 -1.27 19.20 1.06
N SER A 184 -0.24 20.04 1.12
CA SER A 184 -0.36 21.48 0.87
C SER A 184 -0.92 21.78 -0.52
N ARG A 185 -0.40 21.12 -1.57
CA ARG A 185 -0.91 21.29 -2.95
C ARG A 185 -2.34 20.81 -3.12
N SER A 186 -2.70 19.67 -2.51
CA SER A 186 -4.07 19.14 -2.50
C SER A 186 -5.05 20.15 -1.89
N GLN A 187 -4.71 20.72 -0.74
CA GLN A 187 -5.51 21.75 -0.08
C GLN A 187 -5.58 23.04 -0.91
N GLY A 188 -4.48 23.45 -1.55
CA GLY A 188 -4.47 24.59 -2.47
C GLY A 188 -5.43 24.40 -3.66
N ARG A 189 -5.46 23.20 -4.26
CA ARG A 189 -6.40 22.85 -5.33
C ARG A 189 -7.84 22.87 -4.84
N LEU A 190 -8.11 22.24 -3.69
CA LEU A 190 -9.45 22.25 -3.07
C LEU A 190 -9.92 23.69 -2.81
N ASN A 191 -9.07 24.54 -2.23
CA ASN A 191 -9.40 25.94 -1.98
C ASN A 191 -9.72 26.70 -3.27
N LYS A 192 -9.01 26.41 -4.37
CA LYS A 192 -9.31 27.00 -5.68
C LYS A 192 -10.70 26.61 -6.16
N LEU A 193 -11.07 25.34 -6.06
CA LEU A 193 -12.40 24.84 -6.44
C LEU A 193 -13.51 25.46 -5.57
N VAL A 194 -13.31 25.46 -4.25
CA VAL A 194 -14.24 26.07 -3.29
C VAL A 194 -14.44 27.55 -3.58
N ASN A 195 -13.37 28.33 -3.76
CA ASN A 195 -13.47 29.76 -4.06
C ASN A 195 -14.15 30.04 -5.41
N GLY A 196 -13.94 29.16 -6.40
CA GLY A 196 -14.67 29.22 -7.67
C GLY A 196 -16.18 29.09 -7.49
N MET A 197 -16.63 28.10 -6.71
CA MET A 197 -18.06 27.89 -6.43
C MET A 197 -18.66 29.00 -5.58
N LEU A 198 -17.94 29.48 -4.56
CA LEU A 198 -18.43 30.52 -3.66
C LEU A 198 -18.80 31.80 -4.41
N SER A 199 -18.10 32.12 -5.50
CA SER A 199 -18.44 33.27 -6.35
C SER A 199 -19.82 33.11 -7.00
N GLY A 200 -20.12 31.91 -7.52
CA GLY A 200 -21.42 31.58 -8.10
C GLY A 200 -22.54 31.55 -7.06
N ILE A 201 -22.31 30.93 -5.91
CA ILE A 201 -23.26 30.89 -4.78
C ILE A 201 -23.55 32.31 -4.29
N TYR A 202 -22.52 33.13 -4.10
CA TYR A 202 -22.66 34.53 -3.70
C TYR A 202 -23.53 35.31 -4.70
N GLN A 203 -23.26 35.17 -6.00
CA GLN A 203 -24.02 35.87 -7.04
C GLN A 203 -25.49 35.40 -7.08
N ALA A 204 -25.76 34.11 -6.91
CA ALA A 204 -27.11 33.56 -6.85
C ALA A 204 -27.89 33.99 -5.59
N LEU A 205 -27.23 34.05 -4.44
CA LEU A 205 -27.85 34.55 -3.21
C LEU A 205 -28.15 36.05 -3.31
N ARG A 206 -27.21 36.82 -3.89
CA ARG A 206 -27.40 38.26 -4.12
C ARG A 206 -28.56 38.54 -5.09
N SER A 207 -28.76 37.72 -6.11
CA SER A 207 -29.85 37.92 -7.07
C SER A 207 -31.22 37.52 -6.52
N THR A 208 -31.28 36.55 -5.60
CA THR A 208 -32.54 36.09 -5.00
C THR A 208 -32.98 36.94 -3.80
N MET A 209 -32.05 37.53 -3.05
CA MET A 209 -32.35 38.43 -1.93
C MET A 209 -32.65 39.87 -2.37
N THR A 210 -33.82 40.07 -2.99
CA THR A 210 -34.29 41.38 -3.49
C THR A 210 -35.03 42.24 -2.45
N CYS A 211 -35.03 41.83 -1.19
CA CYS A 211 -35.69 42.54 -0.10
C CYS A 211 -35.04 43.91 0.19
N LYS A 212 -35.84 44.85 0.70
CA LYS A 212 -35.36 46.19 1.12
C LYS A 212 -34.40 46.17 2.32
N CYS A 213 -34.32 45.05 3.03
CA CYS A 213 -33.44 44.82 4.18
C CYS A 213 -32.10 44.16 3.82
N SER A 214 -31.63 44.32 2.57
CA SER A 214 -30.40 43.67 2.07
C SER A 214 -29.14 43.93 2.92
N GLY A 215 -29.03 45.10 3.55
CA GLY A 215 -27.93 45.43 4.47
C GLY A 215 -28.07 44.87 5.89
N LEU A 216 -29.21 44.27 6.23
CA LEU A 216 -29.50 43.68 7.54
C LEU A 216 -29.35 42.15 7.55
N HIS A 217 -29.16 41.56 6.38
CA HIS A 217 -28.93 40.12 6.23
C HIS A 217 -27.45 39.81 6.40
N ASP A 218 -27.15 38.84 7.25
CA ASP A 218 -25.83 38.22 7.36
C ASP A 218 -25.93 36.78 6.88
N VAL A 219 -25.00 36.40 6.00
CA VAL A 219 -25.00 35.10 5.32
C VAL A 219 -23.66 34.42 5.58
N GLY A 220 -23.71 33.34 6.34
CA GLY A 220 -22.57 32.47 6.59
C GLY A 220 -22.61 31.24 5.69
N LEU A 221 -21.50 30.95 5.03
CA LEU A 221 -21.29 29.71 4.27
C LEU A 221 -20.17 28.91 4.94
N ARG A 222 -20.46 27.64 5.26
CA ARG A 222 -19.50 26.72 5.85
C ARG A 222 -19.39 25.46 5.02
N LEU A 223 -18.17 25.11 4.61
CA LEU A 223 -17.89 23.81 4.03
C LEU A 223 -18.00 22.71 5.11
N THR A 224 -18.73 21.64 4.81
CA THR A 224 -18.99 20.54 5.75
C THR A 224 -17.84 19.54 5.74
N PRO A 225 -17.22 19.22 6.90
CA PRO A 225 -16.22 18.16 6.99
C PRO A 225 -16.85 16.75 7.09
N PRO A 226 -16.09 15.68 6.74
CA PRO A 226 -14.74 15.74 6.18
C PRO A 226 -14.78 16.23 4.72
N SER A 227 -14.02 17.28 4.43
CA SER A 227 -13.82 17.72 3.06
C SER A 227 -12.96 16.68 2.34
N ARG A 228 -13.40 16.25 1.14
CA ARG A 228 -12.67 15.29 0.30
C ARG A 228 -11.21 15.73 0.16
N THR A 229 -10.27 14.79 0.33
CA THR A 229 -8.87 15.07 0.01
C THR A 229 -8.65 14.84 -1.47
N VAL A 230 -8.22 15.89 -2.17
CA VAL A 230 -8.09 15.86 -3.63
C VAL A 230 -6.78 15.17 -4.01
N ILE A 231 -6.85 14.16 -4.86
CA ILE A 231 -5.69 13.45 -5.44
C ILE A 231 -5.48 13.84 -6.91
N PRO A 232 -4.32 13.53 -7.53
CA PRO A 232 -4.04 13.93 -8.92
C PRO A 232 -5.04 13.39 -9.92
N GLU A 233 -5.52 12.18 -9.68
CA GLU A 233 -6.43 11.45 -10.56
C GLU A 233 -7.87 11.96 -10.48
N ASP A 234 -8.21 12.74 -9.47
CA ASP A 234 -9.56 13.28 -9.34
C ASP A 234 -9.84 14.29 -10.46
N GLU A 235 -11.02 14.20 -11.08
CA GLU A 235 -11.53 15.26 -11.95
C GLU A 235 -12.17 16.38 -11.10
N ASP A 236 -11.94 17.64 -11.50
CA ASP A 236 -12.44 18.80 -10.74
C ASP A 236 -13.97 18.78 -10.59
N GLU A 237 -14.70 18.33 -11.61
CA GLU A 237 -16.16 18.24 -11.60
C GLU A 237 -16.69 17.24 -10.56
N ASP A 238 -16.02 16.09 -10.40
CA ASP A 238 -16.43 15.07 -9.44
C ASP A 238 -16.12 15.50 -8.00
N VAL A 239 -14.98 16.17 -7.80
CA VAL A 239 -14.67 16.82 -6.52
C VAL A 239 -15.75 17.83 -6.18
N ILE A 240 -16.14 18.68 -7.13
CA ILE A 240 -17.16 19.72 -6.93
C ILE A 240 -18.52 19.12 -6.52
N LYS A 241 -18.99 18.06 -7.20
CA LYS A 241 -20.29 17.41 -6.90
C LYS A 241 -20.38 16.89 -5.47
N GLU A 242 -19.25 16.51 -4.87
CA GLU A 242 -19.21 15.97 -3.52
C GLU A 242 -19.07 17.04 -2.43
N LEU A 243 -18.77 18.30 -2.80
CA LEU A 243 -18.60 19.37 -1.82
C LEU A 243 -19.96 19.84 -1.28
N GLN A 244 -20.11 19.75 0.04
CA GLN A 244 -21.33 20.15 0.74
C GLN A 244 -21.14 21.42 1.55
N PHE A 245 -21.99 22.42 1.29
CA PHE A 245 -22.01 23.67 2.05
C PHE A 245 -23.24 23.74 2.94
N ARG A 246 -23.05 24.19 4.18
CA ARG A 246 -24.12 24.65 5.06
C ARG A 246 -24.24 26.16 4.93
N LEU A 247 -25.44 26.59 4.58
CA LEU A 247 -25.83 27.99 4.51
C LEU A 247 -26.56 28.37 5.82
N ALA A 248 -26.12 29.45 6.45
CA ALA A 248 -26.83 30.09 7.55
C ALA A 248 -27.18 31.51 7.13
N VAL A 249 -28.44 31.90 7.30
CA VAL A 249 -28.92 33.25 7.04
C VAL A 249 -29.51 33.79 8.33
N SER A 250 -29.09 34.99 8.71
CA SER A 250 -29.69 35.74 9.82
C SER A 250 -30.06 37.14 9.36
N ALA A 251 -31.10 37.72 9.97
CA ALA A 251 -31.52 39.09 9.67
C ALA A 251 -31.58 39.86 10.99
N ARG A 252 -30.95 41.05 11.03
CA ARG A 252 -31.06 41.95 12.17
C ARG A 252 -32.37 42.72 12.05
N VAL A 253 -33.33 42.42 12.92
CA VAL A 253 -34.56 43.20 13.05
C VAL A 253 -34.24 44.37 13.98
N THR A 254 -34.27 45.60 13.46
CA THR A 254 -34.24 46.79 14.31
C THR A 254 -35.63 46.94 14.95
N GLU A 255 -35.77 46.55 16.21
CA GLU A 255 -36.93 46.92 17.02
C GLU A 255 -36.91 48.45 17.21
N THR A 256 -37.66 49.17 16.38
CA THR A 256 -38.11 50.52 16.71
C THR A 256 -39.19 50.39 17.79
N TYR A 257 -38.80 50.51 19.06
CA TYR A 257 -39.77 50.71 20.14
C TYR A 257 -40.34 52.14 20.05
N PRO A 258 -41.66 52.32 20.17
CA PRO A 258 -42.33 53.63 20.06
C PRO A 258 -41.99 54.60 21.20
#